data_AF-A0A8J2RUX0-F1
#
_entry.id   AF-A0A8J2RUX0-F1
#
_cell.length_a   1.000
_cell.length_b   1.000
_cell.length_c   1.000
_cell.angle_alpha   90.00
_cell.angle_beta   90.00
_cell.angle_gamma   90.00
#
_symmetry.space_group_name_H-M   'P 1'
#
loop_
_entity.id
_entity.type
_entity.pdbx_description
1 polymer ?
#
loop_
_entity_poly.entity_id
_entity_poly.type
_entity_poly.pdbx_seq_one_letter_code
_entity_poly.pdbx_strand_id
1 'polypeptide(L)'
;MVTKFQKQLSVVLKKVSYLYSLRPKLSIEKKILQLLKARFHGEDYKPPEPVHYSKVTIVLDRCLNRLISGMIYREDYQQFKEILEDYDISEKIEEVRYYTHPLYRWQRSKYFIHHAFIVFKTDKWWWSIERNGEGVTIQRSQHLENVRDKYQFNGNRIVSERTGIELIKTAPCPVNITVKELMDRLWKGKQMNLNYKEKNGKKFANYIYDKIFRSLD
;
A
#
# COMPACT_ATOMS: atom_id res chain seq x y z
N MET A 1 3.90 33.19 13.78
CA MET A 1 2.61 32.63 13.31
C MET A 1 2.78 31.11 13.26
N VAL A 2 2.15 30.36 14.16
CA VAL A 2 2.34 28.88 14.26
C VAL A 2 1.40 28.21 13.27
N THR A 3 1.93 27.39 12.37
CA THR A 3 1.12 26.76 11.31
C THR A 3 0.11 25.77 11.89
N LYS A 4 -1.01 25.55 11.20
CA LYS A 4 -2.04 24.56 11.59
C LYS A 4 -1.44 23.17 11.83
N PHE A 5 -0.42 22.82 11.04
CA PHE A 5 0.38 21.61 11.17
C PHE A 5 1.19 21.56 12.48
N GLN A 6 1.89 22.65 12.86
CA GLN A 6 2.62 22.71 14.12
C GLN A 6 1.70 22.58 15.34
N LYS A 7 0.46 23.11 15.28
CA LYS A 7 -0.54 22.90 16.33
C LYS A 7 -0.96 21.43 16.42
N GLN A 8 -1.27 20.79 15.31
CA GLN A 8 -1.64 19.37 15.27
C GLN A 8 -0.50 18.47 15.74
N LEU A 9 0.72 18.74 15.29
CA LEU A 9 1.93 18.01 15.69
C LEU A 9 2.20 18.15 17.18
N SER A 10 2.02 19.35 17.76
CA SER A 10 2.18 19.56 19.21
C SER A 10 1.16 18.77 20.05
N VAL A 11 -0.07 18.61 19.55
CA VAL A 11 -1.13 17.83 20.21
C VAL A 11 -0.80 16.33 20.13
N VAL A 12 -0.31 15.86 18.99
CA VAL A 12 0.13 14.48 18.81
C VAL A 12 1.33 14.19 19.71
N LEU A 13 2.34 15.06 19.76
CA LEU A 13 3.53 14.89 20.59
C LEU A 13 3.20 14.92 22.09
N LYS A 14 2.29 15.79 22.54
CA LYS A 14 1.80 15.78 23.93
C LYS A 14 1.05 14.50 24.28
N LYS A 15 0.24 13.97 23.36
CA LYS A 15 -0.47 12.69 23.55
C LYS A 15 0.50 11.50 23.59
N VAL A 16 1.50 11.48 22.71
CA VAL A 16 2.56 10.44 22.70
C VAL A 16 3.41 10.53 23.97
N SER A 17 3.80 11.73 24.41
CA SER A 17 4.52 11.95 25.66
C SER A 17 3.70 11.48 26.88
N TYR A 18 2.40 11.75 26.90
CA TYR A 18 1.49 11.25 27.93
C TYR A 18 1.36 9.72 27.91
N LEU A 19 1.31 9.10 26.73
CA LEU A 19 1.27 7.64 26.55
C LEU A 19 2.55 6.93 27.02
N TYR A 20 3.70 7.59 26.92
CA TYR A 20 4.96 7.11 27.50
C TYR A 20 4.98 7.23 29.04
N SER A 21 4.28 8.21 29.60
CA SER A 21 4.18 8.40 31.06
C SER A 21 3.20 7.44 31.77
N LEU A 22 2.23 6.88 31.04
CA LEU A 22 1.26 5.91 31.57
C LEU A 22 1.83 4.48 31.54
N ARG A 23 2.48 4.11 32.66
CA ARG A 23 2.93 2.80 33.19
C ARG A 23 3.31 1.64 32.21
N PRO A 24 4.34 0.83 32.53
CA PRO A 24 4.97 -0.09 31.56
C PRO A 24 4.23 -1.41 31.24
N LYS A 25 3.00 -1.64 31.71
CA LYS A 25 2.41 -3.00 31.79
C LYS A 25 1.25 -3.33 30.84
N LEU A 26 0.92 -2.47 29.88
CA LEU A 26 -0.17 -2.74 28.91
C LEU A 26 0.38 -2.96 27.50
N SER A 27 -0.02 -4.06 26.86
CA SER A 27 0.27 -4.32 25.45
C SER A 27 -0.36 -3.23 24.58
N ILE A 28 0.30 -2.91 23.47
CA ILE A 28 -0.09 -1.84 22.54
C ILE A 28 -1.55 -2.00 22.06
N GLU A 29 -1.98 -3.25 21.83
CA GLU A 29 -3.35 -3.58 21.42
C GLU A 29 -4.41 -3.15 22.45
N LYS A 30 -4.16 -3.37 23.75
CA LYS A 30 -5.10 -2.96 24.81
C LYS A 30 -5.19 -1.43 24.93
N LYS A 31 -4.09 -0.72 24.66
CA LYS A 31 -4.07 0.76 24.63
C LYS A 31 -4.89 1.30 23.45
N ILE A 32 -4.79 0.68 22.28
CA ILE A 32 -5.58 1.04 21.08
C ILE A 32 -7.07 0.76 21.31
N LEU A 33 -7.42 -0.38 21.91
CA LEU A 33 -8.81 -0.76 22.16
C LEU A 33 -9.50 0.18 23.17
N GLN A 34 -8.80 0.65 24.20
CA GLN A 34 -9.32 1.63 25.15
C GLN A 34 -9.55 3.00 24.50
N LEU A 35 -8.66 3.41 23.58
CA LEU A 35 -8.82 4.67 22.82
C LEU A 35 -10.03 4.64 21.89
N LEU A 36 -10.32 3.48 21.28
CA LEU A 36 -11.52 3.31 20.46
C LEU A 36 -12.77 3.37 21.34
N LYS A 37 -12.81 2.65 22.47
CA LYS A 37 -13.94 2.71 23.41
C LYS A 37 -14.20 4.14 23.94
N ALA A 38 -13.15 4.89 24.29
CA ALA A 38 -13.30 6.27 24.77
C ALA A 38 -13.78 7.26 23.69
N ARG A 39 -13.59 6.95 22.40
CA ARG A 39 -14.01 7.81 21.28
C ARG A 39 -15.47 7.62 20.88
N PHE A 40 -16.08 6.47 21.22
CA PHE A 40 -17.41 6.08 20.75
C PHE A 40 -18.48 5.99 21.85
N HIS A 41 -18.15 6.26 23.12
CA HIS A 41 -19.15 6.43 24.16
C HIS A 41 -19.69 7.87 24.14
N GLY A 42 -20.74 8.09 23.35
CA GLY A 42 -21.44 9.38 23.35
C GLY A 42 -22.73 9.43 22.52
N GLU A 43 -22.87 8.62 21.47
CA GLU A 43 -24.08 8.65 20.64
C GLU A 43 -24.48 7.25 20.16
N ASP A 44 -25.79 7.01 20.09
CA ASP A 44 -26.43 5.78 19.62
C ASP A 44 -26.03 5.49 18.17
N TYR A 45 -24.92 4.79 18.01
CA TYR A 45 -24.41 4.37 16.72
C TYR A 45 -25.18 3.15 16.23
N LYS A 46 -26.14 3.36 15.33
CA LYS A 46 -26.58 2.30 14.41
C LYS A 46 -25.48 2.13 13.36
N PRO A 47 -24.78 0.98 13.31
CA PRO A 47 -23.77 0.75 12.30
C PRO A 47 -24.44 0.84 10.91
N PRO A 48 -23.93 1.66 9.98
CA PRO A 48 -24.38 1.60 8.59
C PRO A 48 -24.15 0.18 8.06
N GLU A 49 -25.04 -0.28 7.18
CA GLU A 49 -24.87 -1.56 6.49
C GLU A 49 -23.43 -1.68 5.94
N PRO A 50 -22.84 -2.88 5.97
CA PRO A 50 -21.45 -3.08 5.60
C PRO A 50 -21.25 -2.82 4.11
N VAL A 51 -20.96 -1.57 3.76
CA VAL A 51 -20.40 -1.22 2.47
C VAL A 51 -18.95 -1.73 2.49
N HIS A 52 -18.63 -2.64 1.57
CA HIS A 52 -17.30 -3.24 1.47
C HIS A 52 -16.31 -2.24 0.86
N TYR A 53 -15.48 -1.63 1.70
CA TYR A 53 -14.49 -0.62 1.30
C TYR A 53 -13.11 -1.22 1.01
N SER A 54 -12.36 -0.62 0.08
CA SER A 54 -10.99 -1.01 -0.26
C SER A 54 -9.99 -0.18 0.55
N LYS A 55 -9.13 -0.82 1.35
CA LYS A 55 -8.03 -0.16 2.09
C LYS A 55 -6.90 0.21 1.12
N VAL A 56 -6.25 1.35 1.30
CA VAL A 56 -4.94 1.62 0.67
C VAL A 56 -3.88 1.63 1.76
N THR A 57 -2.74 0.97 1.54
CA THR A 57 -1.61 0.89 2.47
C THR A 57 -0.34 1.30 1.74
N ILE A 58 0.35 2.31 2.25
CA ILE A 58 1.61 2.80 1.68
C ILE A 58 2.76 2.40 2.63
N VAL A 59 3.80 1.76 2.10
CA VAL A 59 4.96 1.27 2.87
C VAL A 59 6.24 1.84 2.28
N LEU A 60 6.95 2.67 3.04
CA LEU A 60 8.01 3.53 2.48
C LEU A 60 9.33 3.26 3.20
N ASP A 61 10.44 3.19 2.48
CA ASP A 61 11.73 2.82 3.03
C ASP A 61 12.51 4.04 3.56
N ARG A 62 12.46 4.27 4.88
CA ARG A 62 13.43 4.97 5.76
C ARG A 62 13.00 4.84 7.23
N CYS A 63 13.96 4.94 8.15
CA CYS A 63 13.94 4.67 9.61
C CYS A 63 12.86 5.32 10.51
N LEU A 64 11.72 5.80 10.00
CA LEU A 64 10.62 6.39 10.78
C LEU A 64 9.34 5.53 10.84
N ASN A 65 9.41 4.25 10.51
CA ASN A 65 8.22 3.38 10.42
C ASN A 65 7.74 2.74 11.72
N ARG A 66 8.27 3.10 12.89
CA ARG A 66 7.69 2.61 14.15
C ARG A 66 6.25 3.11 14.41
N LEU A 67 5.74 4.03 13.59
CA LEU A 67 4.41 4.65 13.74
C LEU A 67 3.50 4.59 12.50
N ILE A 68 4.00 4.32 11.29
CA ILE A 68 3.23 4.49 10.04
C ILE A 68 2.95 3.17 9.30
N SER A 69 3.64 2.08 9.66
CA SER A 69 3.35 0.74 9.14
C SER A 69 2.00 0.24 9.65
N GLY A 70 0.93 0.58 8.94
CA GLY A 70 -0.44 0.22 9.31
C GLY A 70 -1.48 1.32 9.12
N MET A 71 -1.15 2.47 8.51
CA MET A 71 -2.17 3.46 8.19
C MET A 71 -3.11 2.91 7.10
N ILE A 72 -4.29 2.49 7.56
CA ILE A 72 -5.46 2.13 6.76
C ILE A 72 -6.04 3.44 6.22
N TYR A 73 -5.79 3.77 4.95
CA TYR A 73 -6.45 4.93 4.35
C TYR A 73 -7.85 4.55 3.90
N ARG A 74 -8.84 5.17 4.53
CA ARG A 74 -10.27 5.06 4.20
C ARG A 74 -10.63 6.24 3.32
N GLU A 75 -10.88 5.96 2.05
CA GLU A 75 -11.61 6.76 1.05
C GLU A 75 -11.23 8.22 0.75
N ASP A 76 -10.32 8.87 1.46
CA ASP A 76 -9.98 10.25 1.13
C ASP A 76 -8.77 10.32 0.18
N TYR A 77 -9.05 10.43 -1.12
CA TYR A 77 -8.05 10.68 -2.16
C TYR A 77 -7.19 11.91 -1.84
N GLN A 78 -7.76 12.92 -1.16
CA GLN A 78 -6.98 14.09 -0.77
C GLN A 78 -5.98 13.75 0.31
N GLN A 79 -6.36 12.93 1.29
CA GLN A 79 -5.41 12.42 2.27
C GLN A 79 -4.32 11.55 1.60
N PHE A 80 -4.69 10.72 0.63
CA PHE A 80 -3.72 9.95 -0.17
C PHE A 80 -2.76 10.86 -0.95
N LYS A 81 -3.27 11.94 -1.56
CA LYS A 81 -2.46 12.95 -2.24
C LYS A 81 -1.53 13.69 -1.30
N GLU A 82 -2.02 14.16 -0.17
CA GLU A 82 -1.23 14.85 0.87
C GLU A 82 -0.04 14.00 1.33
N ILE A 83 -0.23 12.68 1.48
CA ILE A 83 0.88 11.78 1.84
C ILE A 83 1.87 11.63 0.70
N LEU A 84 1.36 11.53 -0.53
CA LEU A 84 2.22 11.43 -1.70
C LEU A 84 2.93 12.74 -2.04
N GLU A 85 2.47 13.90 -1.57
CA GLU A 85 3.16 15.20 -1.73
C GLU A 85 4.51 15.24 -1.01
N ASP A 86 4.67 14.49 0.08
CA ASP A 86 5.95 14.32 0.76
C ASP A 86 6.96 13.49 -0.06
N TYR A 87 6.51 12.88 -1.17
CA TYR A 87 7.31 12.06 -2.06
C TYR A 87 7.38 12.67 -3.45
N ASP A 88 8.55 12.54 -4.09
CA ASP A 88 8.66 12.91 -5.49
C ASP A 88 7.90 11.89 -6.37
N ILE A 89 6.59 12.11 -6.54
CA ILE A 89 5.73 11.37 -7.46
C ILE A 89 5.73 11.97 -8.88
N SER A 90 6.48 13.05 -9.10
CA SER A 90 6.70 13.62 -10.43
C SER A 90 7.75 12.84 -11.22
N GLU A 91 8.46 11.91 -10.56
CA GLU A 91 9.38 10.98 -11.19
C GLU A 91 8.71 10.21 -12.33
N LYS A 92 9.44 10.12 -13.45
CA LYS A 92 9.04 9.35 -14.63
C LYS A 92 9.27 7.86 -14.40
N ILE A 93 8.31 7.07 -14.86
CA ILE A 93 8.44 5.62 -14.90
C ILE A 93 9.27 5.26 -16.13
N GLU A 94 10.37 4.53 -15.92
CA GLU A 94 11.30 4.11 -16.97
C GLU A 94 10.98 2.69 -17.46
N GLU A 95 10.60 1.82 -16.53
CA GLU A 95 10.41 0.40 -16.78
C GLU A 95 9.32 -0.17 -15.87
N VAL A 96 8.54 -1.10 -16.40
CA VAL A 96 7.49 -1.80 -15.65
C VAL A 96 7.69 -3.31 -15.77
N ARG A 97 7.62 -3.98 -14.63
CA ARG A 97 7.77 -5.42 -14.46
C ARG A 97 6.51 -6.03 -13.86
N TYR A 98 6.07 -7.13 -14.46
CA TYR A 98 4.98 -7.95 -13.98
C TYR A 98 5.56 -9.16 -13.25
N TYR A 99 5.30 -9.27 -11.95
CA TYR A 99 5.76 -10.38 -11.14
C TYR A 99 4.61 -11.27 -10.65
N THR A 100 4.92 -12.54 -10.39
CA THR A 100 4.03 -13.46 -9.71
C THR A 100 4.73 -14.21 -8.58
N HIS A 101 3.95 -14.60 -7.57
CA HIS A 101 4.38 -15.51 -6.52
C HIS A 101 3.25 -16.47 -6.12
N PRO A 102 3.54 -17.59 -5.43
CA PRO A 102 2.48 -18.49 -4.98
C PRO A 102 1.55 -17.79 -4.00
N LEU A 103 0.27 -18.11 -4.08
CA LEU A 103 -0.76 -17.67 -3.14
C LEU A 103 -0.61 -18.38 -1.78
N TYR A 104 -0.11 -19.61 -1.77
CA TYR A 104 0.13 -20.40 -0.56
C TYR A 104 1.50 -21.09 -0.60
N ARG A 105 2.13 -21.24 0.58
CA ARG A 105 3.46 -21.87 0.73
C ARG A 105 3.49 -23.33 0.28
N TRP A 106 2.38 -24.06 0.38
CA TRP A 106 2.31 -25.48 0.02
C TRP A 106 2.15 -25.70 -1.50
N GLN A 107 2.00 -24.64 -2.30
CA GLN A 107 1.82 -24.79 -3.74
C GLN A 107 3.07 -25.38 -4.41
N ARG A 108 2.87 -26.50 -5.10
CA ARG A 108 3.89 -27.15 -5.92
C ARG A 108 4.01 -26.55 -7.32
N SER A 109 3.02 -25.77 -7.76
CA SER A 109 2.96 -25.10 -9.06
C SER A 109 2.12 -23.82 -8.95
N LYS A 110 2.50 -22.80 -9.75
CA LYS A 110 1.81 -21.50 -9.86
C LYS A 110 0.89 -21.37 -11.07
N TYR A 111 0.85 -22.38 -11.94
CA TYR A 111 0.21 -22.26 -13.26
C TYR A 111 -1.26 -21.82 -13.18
N PHE A 112 -2.01 -22.30 -12.19
CA PHE A 112 -3.44 -22.00 -12.05
C PHE A 112 -3.76 -20.97 -10.96
N ILE A 113 -2.96 -20.91 -9.90
CA ILE A 113 -3.22 -20.07 -8.72
C ILE A 113 -1.92 -19.38 -8.32
N HIS A 114 -1.85 -18.08 -8.52
CA HIS A 114 -0.73 -17.24 -8.11
C HIS A 114 -1.23 -15.85 -7.79
N HIS A 115 -0.50 -15.16 -6.92
CA HIS A 115 -0.63 -13.72 -6.74
C HIS A 115 0.18 -13.00 -7.81
N ALA A 116 -0.34 -11.88 -8.33
CA ALA A 116 0.37 -11.03 -9.25
C ALA A 116 0.44 -9.58 -8.76
N PHE A 117 1.55 -8.92 -9.07
CA PHE A 117 1.82 -7.56 -8.68
C PHE A 117 2.72 -6.86 -9.69
N ILE A 118 2.74 -5.54 -9.64
CA ILE A 118 3.55 -4.70 -10.53
C ILE A 118 4.70 -4.10 -9.73
N VAL A 119 5.87 -4.09 -10.35
CA VAL A 119 7.03 -3.34 -9.89
C VAL A 119 7.43 -2.40 -11.02
N PHE A 120 7.75 -1.15 -10.71
CA PHE A 120 8.22 -0.20 -11.72
C PHE A 120 9.42 0.59 -11.22
N LYS A 121 10.28 0.95 -12.18
CA LYS A 121 11.52 1.70 -11.95
C LYS A 121 11.29 3.17 -12.29
N THR A 122 11.78 4.05 -11.42
CA THR A 122 12.07 5.45 -11.71
C THR A 122 13.58 5.68 -11.60
N ASP A 123 14.04 6.91 -11.84
CA ASP A 123 15.48 7.28 -11.80
C ASP A 123 16.21 6.68 -10.58
N LYS A 124 15.70 6.94 -9.36
CA LYS A 124 16.37 6.55 -8.10
C LYS A 124 15.65 5.48 -7.29
N TRP A 125 14.47 5.06 -7.72
CA TRP A 125 13.58 4.25 -6.90
C TRP A 125 12.92 3.13 -7.65
N TRP A 126 12.69 2.07 -6.90
CA TRP A 126 11.79 1.01 -7.24
C TRP A 126 10.50 1.18 -6.47
N TRP A 127 9.40 0.96 -7.16
CA TRP A 127 8.07 0.97 -6.58
C TRP A 127 7.41 -0.38 -6.80
N SER A 128 6.62 -0.84 -5.84
CA SER A 128 5.65 -1.92 -6.07
C SER A 128 4.24 -1.40 -5.86
N ILE A 129 3.32 -1.94 -6.64
CA ILE A 129 1.89 -1.75 -6.43
C ILE A 129 1.18 -3.09 -6.64
N GLU A 130 0.31 -3.42 -5.69
CA GLU A 130 -0.42 -4.67 -5.73
C GLU A 130 -1.76 -4.54 -5.02
N ARG A 131 -2.65 -5.47 -5.31
CA ARG A 131 -3.93 -5.56 -4.61
C ARG A 131 -4.10 -6.94 -4.01
N ASN A 132 -4.52 -6.99 -2.76
CA ASN A 132 -4.89 -8.21 -2.08
C ASN A 132 -6.33 -8.13 -1.52
N GLY A 133 -6.72 -9.12 -0.72
CA GLY A 133 -8.04 -9.16 -0.09
C GLY A 133 -8.30 -8.06 0.94
N GLU A 134 -7.28 -7.33 1.40
CA GLU A 134 -7.44 -6.18 2.28
C GLU A 134 -7.56 -4.89 1.49
N GLY A 135 -6.83 -4.75 0.39
CA GLY A 135 -6.69 -3.46 -0.26
C GLY A 135 -5.58 -3.36 -1.30
N VAL A 136 -5.25 -2.13 -1.70
CA VAL A 136 -4.10 -1.81 -2.54
C VAL A 136 -2.90 -1.48 -1.65
N THR A 137 -1.77 -2.12 -1.89
CA THR A 137 -0.50 -1.82 -1.24
C THR A 137 0.44 -1.15 -2.24
N ILE A 138 1.04 -0.03 -1.85
CA ILE A 138 2.09 0.65 -2.63
C ILE A 138 3.35 0.68 -1.78
N GLN A 139 4.50 0.32 -2.36
CA GLN A 139 5.78 0.37 -1.67
C GLN A 139 6.82 1.10 -2.50
N ARG A 140 7.82 1.69 -1.84
CA ARG A 140 8.96 2.37 -2.48
C ARG A 140 10.26 2.04 -1.75
N SER A 141 11.31 1.70 -2.49
CA SER A 141 12.68 1.52 -1.97
C SER A 141 13.72 1.83 -3.06
N GLN A 142 14.95 2.16 -2.67
CA GLN A 142 16.06 2.29 -3.62
C GLN A 142 16.51 0.93 -4.15
N HIS A 143 16.10 -0.15 -3.48
CA HIS A 143 16.52 -1.52 -3.75
C HIS A 143 15.36 -2.34 -4.31
N LEU A 144 15.58 -3.01 -5.44
CA LEU A 144 14.56 -3.82 -6.12
C LEU A 144 14.05 -4.94 -5.21
N GLU A 145 14.94 -5.63 -4.52
CA GLU A 145 14.64 -6.73 -3.60
C GLU A 145 13.66 -6.31 -2.49
N ASN A 146 13.72 -5.06 -2.03
CA ASN A 146 12.83 -4.58 -0.97
C ASN A 146 11.39 -4.39 -1.44
N VAL A 147 11.15 -4.12 -2.73
CA VAL A 147 9.78 -4.03 -3.27
C VAL A 147 9.33 -5.31 -3.98
N ARG A 148 10.28 -6.13 -4.44
CA ARG A 148 10.04 -7.41 -5.09
C ARG A 148 9.79 -8.51 -4.07
N ASP A 149 10.65 -8.65 -3.06
CA ASP A 149 10.67 -9.84 -2.18
C ASP A 149 9.87 -9.66 -0.90
N LYS A 150 9.66 -8.41 -0.48
CA LYS A 150 8.93 -8.09 0.75
C LYS A 150 7.51 -7.66 0.44
N TYR A 151 6.56 -8.20 1.21
CA TYR A 151 5.17 -7.79 1.26
C TYR A 151 4.90 -7.10 2.59
N GLN A 152 4.76 -5.77 2.55
CA GLN A 152 4.76 -4.92 3.74
C GLN A 152 6.09 -5.06 4.53
N PHE A 153 6.49 -4.05 5.32
CA PHE A 153 7.84 -3.93 5.88
C PHE A 153 8.35 -5.18 6.63
N ASN A 154 7.44 -5.99 7.17
CA ASN A 154 7.75 -7.15 8.03
C ASN A 154 7.45 -8.53 7.41
N GLY A 155 6.95 -8.59 6.17
CA GLY A 155 6.58 -9.86 5.53
C GLY A 155 7.48 -10.18 4.35
N ASN A 156 8.06 -11.37 4.31
CA ASN A 156 8.54 -11.90 3.02
C ASN A 156 7.32 -12.33 2.21
N ARG A 157 7.33 -12.06 0.90
CA ARG A 157 6.35 -12.67 0.00
C ARG A 157 6.44 -14.18 0.12
N ILE A 158 5.29 -14.81 -0.09
CA ILE A 158 5.19 -16.26 -0.05
C ILE A 158 6.09 -16.81 -1.16
N VAL A 159 7.01 -17.67 -0.75
CA VAL A 159 7.78 -18.56 -1.63
C VAL A 159 7.51 -19.99 -1.15
N SER A 160 7.46 -20.95 -2.08
CA SER A 160 7.45 -22.37 -1.75
C SER A 160 8.80 -22.99 -2.06
N GLU A 161 9.05 -24.21 -1.59
CA GLU A 161 10.29 -24.96 -1.85
C GLU A 161 10.60 -25.11 -3.35
N ARG A 162 9.58 -25.04 -4.22
CA ARG A 162 9.71 -25.27 -5.67
C ARG A 162 9.33 -24.09 -6.53
N THR A 163 8.66 -23.08 -5.96
CA THR A 163 8.16 -21.93 -6.73
C THR A 163 8.37 -20.63 -5.96
N GLY A 164 9.15 -19.71 -6.55
CA GLY A 164 9.63 -18.49 -5.91
C GLY A 164 8.86 -17.23 -6.32
N ILE A 165 9.52 -16.09 -6.38
CA ILE A 165 9.00 -14.91 -7.10
C ILE A 165 9.52 -14.97 -8.53
N GLU A 166 8.67 -14.65 -9.50
CA GLU A 166 8.98 -14.82 -10.91
C GLU A 166 8.59 -13.59 -11.72
N LEU A 167 9.54 -13.10 -12.52
CA LEU A 167 9.32 -12.05 -13.51
C LEU A 167 8.66 -12.69 -14.73
N ILE A 168 7.41 -12.32 -15.02
CA ILE A 168 6.67 -12.87 -16.17
C ILE A 168 6.82 -11.98 -17.39
N LYS A 169 6.79 -10.65 -17.20
CA LYS A 169 6.84 -9.67 -18.28
C LYS A 169 7.62 -8.44 -17.86
N THR A 170 8.33 -7.85 -18.80
CA THR A 170 8.93 -6.52 -18.64
C THR A 170 8.56 -5.68 -19.86
N ALA A 171 8.36 -4.39 -19.64
CA ALA A 171 8.19 -3.41 -20.70
C ALA A 171 8.99 -2.16 -20.34
N PRO A 172 9.77 -1.58 -21.28
CA PRO A 172 10.15 -0.19 -21.13
C PRO A 172 8.87 0.64 -21.06
N CYS A 173 8.91 1.81 -20.44
CA CYS A 173 7.77 2.70 -20.46
C CYS A 173 7.84 3.58 -21.71
N PRO A 174 7.10 3.29 -22.79
CA PRO A 174 7.18 4.07 -24.03
C PRO A 174 6.63 5.49 -23.84
N VAL A 175 5.78 5.67 -22.83
CA VAL A 175 5.16 6.95 -22.48
C VAL A 175 5.89 7.57 -21.30
N ASN A 176 6.16 8.88 -21.37
CA ASN A 176 6.69 9.69 -20.26
C ASN A 176 5.68 9.84 -19.09
N ILE A 177 5.07 8.74 -18.63
CA ILE A 177 4.12 8.73 -17.53
C ILE A 177 4.87 8.83 -16.20
N THR A 178 4.37 9.70 -15.34
CA THR A 178 4.85 9.88 -13.97
C THR A 178 4.15 8.95 -12.99
N VAL A 179 4.74 8.74 -11.81
CA VAL A 179 4.07 8.00 -10.73
C VAL A 179 2.73 8.64 -10.38
N LYS A 180 2.67 9.97 -10.34
CA LYS A 180 1.44 10.74 -10.10
C LYS A 180 0.35 10.40 -11.12
N GLU A 181 0.68 10.41 -12.41
CA GLU A 181 -0.29 10.11 -13.46
C GLU A 181 -0.77 8.66 -13.40
N LEU A 182 0.11 7.71 -13.08
CA LEU A 182 -0.29 6.32 -12.84
C LEU A 182 -1.32 6.25 -11.71
N MET A 183 -1.04 6.88 -10.56
CA MET A 183 -1.95 6.88 -9.41
C MET A 183 -3.29 7.56 -9.74
N ASP A 184 -3.25 8.69 -10.44
CA ASP A 184 -4.43 9.41 -10.88
C ASP A 184 -5.30 8.57 -11.82
N ARG A 185 -4.70 7.81 -12.75
CA ARG A 185 -5.42 6.90 -13.65
C ARG A 185 -6.07 5.75 -12.88
N LEU A 186 -5.35 5.15 -11.93
CA LEU A 186 -5.89 4.07 -11.11
C LEU A 186 -7.05 4.53 -10.22
N TRP A 187 -6.96 5.76 -9.71
CA TRP A 187 -8.03 6.35 -8.91
C TRP A 187 -9.25 6.72 -9.77
N LYS A 188 -9.06 7.50 -10.84
CA LYS A 188 -10.13 7.92 -11.75
C LYS A 188 -10.82 6.74 -12.42
N GLY A 189 -10.07 5.69 -12.76
CA GLY A 189 -10.60 4.44 -13.30
C GLY A 189 -11.31 3.56 -12.27
N LYS A 190 -11.46 4.02 -11.01
CA LYS A 190 -12.03 3.30 -9.86
C LYS A 190 -11.35 1.97 -9.55
N GLN A 191 -10.17 1.70 -10.10
CA GLN A 191 -9.47 0.43 -9.99
C GLN A 191 -8.99 0.15 -8.55
N MET A 192 -8.71 1.23 -7.81
CA MET A 192 -8.40 1.14 -6.39
C MET A 192 -9.62 0.74 -5.52
N ASN A 193 -10.84 0.93 -6.03
CA ASN A 193 -12.09 0.70 -5.29
C ASN A 193 -12.90 -0.51 -5.83
N LEU A 194 -12.47 -1.12 -6.92
CA LEU A 194 -13.17 -2.28 -7.48
C LEU A 194 -13.16 -3.45 -6.50
N ASN A 195 -14.34 -3.99 -6.22
CA ASN A 195 -14.49 -5.22 -5.45
C ASN A 195 -14.10 -6.42 -6.32
N TYR A 196 -12.80 -6.67 -6.40
CA TYR A 196 -12.28 -7.86 -7.06
C TYR A 196 -12.60 -9.07 -6.20
N LYS A 197 -13.50 -9.95 -6.69
CA LYS A 197 -13.77 -11.26 -6.08
C LYS A 197 -12.49 -12.11 -5.93
N GLU A 198 -11.53 -11.88 -6.83
CA GLU A 198 -10.22 -12.53 -6.83
C GLU A 198 -9.23 -11.78 -5.93
N LYS A 199 -8.80 -12.43 -4.83
CA LYS A 199 -7.85 -11.87 -3.86
C LYS A 199 -6.38 -11.95 -4.31
N ASN A 200 -6.12 -12.40 -5.54
CA ASN A 200 -4.80 -12.75 -6.04
C ASN A 200 -4.12 -11.63 -6.85
N GLY A 201 -4.70 -10.43 -6.89
CA GLY A 201 -4.11 -9.26 -7.57
C GLY A 201 -4.02 -9.36 -9.10
N LYS A 202 -4.34 -10.51 -9.72
CA LYS A 202 -4.11 -10.78 -11.15
C LYS A 202 -4.82 -9.79 -12.06
N LYS A 203 -6.11 -9.57 -11.83
CA LYS A 203 -6.90 -8.60 -12.62
C LYS A 203 -6.37 -7.19 -12.49
N PHE A 204 -5.96 -6.80 -11.28
CA PHE A 204 -5.41 -5.47 -11.01
C PHE A 204 -4.04 -5.26 -11.66
N ALA A 205 -3.14 -6.24 -11.54
CA ALA A 205 -1.83 -6.21 -12.19
C ALA A 205 -1.95 -6.21 -13.73
N ASN A 206 -2.86 -7.04 -14.28
CA ASN A 206 -3.12 -7.06 -15.72
C ASN A 206 -3.67 -5.73 -16.21
N TYR A 207 -4.58 -5.09 -15.47
CA TYR A 207 -5.08 -3.77 -15.82
C TYR A 207 -3.94 -2.76 -15.92
N ILE A 208 -3.08 -2.68 -14.91
CA ILE A 208 -1.94 -1.76 -14.95
C ILE A 208 -1.04 -2.06 -16.16
N TYR A 209 -0.60 -3.31 -16.30
CA TYR A 209 0.37 -3.68 -17.33
C TYR A 209 -0.21 -3.54 -18.75
N ASP A 210 -1.37 -4.14 -19.01
CA ASP A 210 -1.93 -4.23 -20.36
C ASP A 210 -2.69 -2.96 -20.76
N LYS A 211 -3.33 -2.24 -19.82
CA LYS A 211 -4.18 -1.05 -20.12
C LYS A 211 -3.54 0.29 -19.81
N ILE A 212 -2.44 0.34 -19.06
CA ILE A 212 -1.74 1.61 -18.82
C ILE A 212 -0.42 1.63 -19.60
N PHE A 213 0.31 0.53 -19.59
CA PHE A 213 1.67 0.50 -20.15
C PHE A 213 1.76 -0.12 -21.54
N ARG A 214 0.83 -1.00 -21.95
CA ARG A 214 0.80 -1.58 -23.31
C ARG A 214 -0.24 -1.01 -24.27
N SER A 215 -1.31 -0.36 -23.78
CA SER A 215 -2.35 0.18 -24.66
C SER A 215 -2.02 1.57 -25.22
N LEU A 216 -0.75 1.97 -25.17
CA LEU A 216 -0.25 3.26 -25.66
C LEU A 216 0.80 3.08 -26.78
N ASP A 217 0.98 1.84 -27.24
CA ASP A 217 1.55 1.49 -28.55
C ASP A 217 0.42 1.30 -29.56
#